data_AF-A0A1B6L6M3-F1
#
_entry.id   AF-A0A1B6L6M3-F1
#
_cell.length_a   1.000
_cell.length_b   1.000
_cell.length_c   1.000
_cell.angle_alpha   90.00
_cell.angle_beta   90.00
_cell.angle_gamma   90.00
#
_symmetry.space_group_name_H-M   'P 1'
#
loop_
_entity.id
_entity.type
_entity.pdbx_description
1 polymer ?
#
loop_
_entity_poly.entity_id
_entity_poly.type
_entity_poly.pdbx_seq_one_letter_code
_entity_poly.pdbx_strand_id
1 'polypeptide(L)'
;QSHVYLTWRGIQLAPSLDRQEDCEACRPIRFPLRETYYIPPSMLEYGAKYLFTLEVHTDKYSRCGDDCVGIKSGFAVVNVAVAEDTKLSSSFVNPLILAFKQSTLF
;
A
#
# COMPACT_ATOMS: atom_id res chain seq x y z
N GLN A 1 -5.80 18.05 13.62
CA GLN A 1 -5.92 17.00 12.58
C GLN A 1 -5.19 15.69 12.96
N SER A 2 -4.75 15.49 14.21
CA SER A 2 -3.93 14.32 14.61
C SER A 2 -4.70 12.99 14.73
N HIS A 3 -6.03 13.01 14.60
CA HIS A 3 -6.88 11.82 14.80
C HIS A 3 -7.10 11.01 13.54
N VAL A 4 -6.60 11.43 12.37
CA VAL A 4 -6.77 10.73 11.10
C VAL A 4 -5.40 10.39 10.53
N TYR A 5 -5.22 9.15 10.10
CA TYR A 5 -3.97 8.61 9.60
C TYR A 5 -4.22 7.62 8.48
N LEU A 6 -3.17 7.34 7.72
CA LEU A 6 -3.17 6.34 6.68
C LEU A 6 -2.48 5.07 7.20
N THR A 7 -2.99 3.92 6.78
CA THR A 7 -2.32 2.64 6.96
C THR A 7 -2.10 2.02 5.59
N TRP A 8 -0.85 1.71 5.27
CA TRP A 8 -0.46 0.95 4.09
C TRP A 8 -0.26 -0.50 4.48
N ARG A 9 -0.76 -1.43 3.66
CA ARG A 9 -0.57 -2.88 3.81
C ARG A 9 -0.36 -3.48 2.44
N GLY A 10 0.45 -4.54 2.35
CA GLY A 10 0.64 -5.27 1.10
C GLY A 10 0.41 -6.76 1.27
N ILE A 11 0.18 -7.42 0.14
CA ILE A 11 0.34 -8.87 -0.01
C ILE A 11 1.11 -9.14 -1.30
N GLN A 12 2.02 -10.10 -1.27
CA GLN A 12 2.67 -10.63 -2.46
C GLN A 12 1.81 -11.78 -2.99
N LEU A 13 1.34 -11.64 -4.23
CA LEU A 13 0.54 -12.61 -4.96
C LEU A 13 1.49 -13.55 -5.71
N ALA A 14 2.10 -14.51 -5.01
CA ALA A 14 2.94 -15.53 -5.64
C ALA A 14 2.09 -16.52 -6.47
N PRO A 15 2.62 -17.08 -7.59
CA PRO A 15 2.02 -18.22 -8.27
C PRO A 15 2.41 -19.58 -7.66
N SER A 16 3.40 -19.65 -6.77
CA SER A 16 3.90 -20.90 -6.18
C SER A 16 3.45 -21.05 -4.72
N LEU A 17 2.92 -22.24 -4.41
CA LEU A 17 2.37 -22.67 -3.13
C LEU A 17 3.21 -22.26 -1.90
N ASP A 18 2.48 -21.85 -0.86
CA ASP A 18 2.80 -22.03 0.57
C ASP A 18 3.93 -21.22 1.21
N ARG A 19 4.41 -20.15 0.59
CA ARG A 19 5.24 -19.16 1.31
C ARG A 19 4.74 -17.75 1.12
N GLN A 20 3.88 -17.34 2.04
CA GLN A 20 3.80 -15.95 2.48
C GLN A 20 5.09 -15.63 3.26
N GLU A 21 6.25 -15.80 2.61
CA GLU A 21 7.53 -15.37 3.13
C GLU A 21 7.45 -13.86 3.36
N ASP A 22 8.03 -13.39 4.46
CA ASP A 22 8.01 -12.02 4.97
C ASP A 22 8.34 -10.99 3.87
N CYS A 23 7.32 -10.58 3.10
CA CYS A 23 7.44 -9.53 2.10
C CYS A 23 7.71 -8.21 2.83
N GLU A 24 8.93 -7.71 2.75
CA GLU A 24 9.35 -6.49 3.44
C GLU A 24 8.52 -5.28 2.98
N ALA A 25 8.24 -5.15 1.67
CA ALA A 25 7.38 -4.13 1.10
C ALA A 25 5.91 -4.22 1.57
N CYS A 26 5.49 -5.37 2.10
CA CYS A 26 4.12 -5.65 2.50
C CYS A 26 3.86 -5.32 3.97
N ARG A 27 4.91 -5.02 4.75
CA ARG A 27 4.79 -4.72 6.18
C ARG A 27 3.85 -3.52 6.40
N PRO A 28 2.89 -3.64 7.34
CA PRO A 28 1.98 -2.53 7.62
C PRO A 28 2.71 -1.29 8.12
N ILE A 29 2.42 -0.13 7.54
CA ILE A 29 3.00 1.15 7.95
C ILE A 29 1.90 2.18 8.17
N ARG A 30 1.99 2.88 9.31
CA ARG A 30 1.11 4.00 9.67
C ARG A 30 1.83 5.31 9.46
N PHE A 31 1.19 6.25 8.77
CA PHE A 31 1.72 7.58 8.53
C PHE A 31 0.62 8.65 8.48
N PRO A 32 0.95 9.93 8.73
CA PRO A 32 0.00 11.05 8.61
C PRO A 32 -0.56 11.22 7.20
N LEU A 33 -1.80 11.72 7.10
CA LEU A 33 -2.51 11.96 5.84
C LEU A 33 -1.74 12.77 4.78
N ARG A 34 -0.84 13.66 5.21
CA ARG A 34 -0.11 14.57 4.31
C ARG A 34 1.25 14.04 3.88
N GLU A 35 1.63 12.86 4.37
CA GLU A 35 2.89 12.24 4.03
C GLU A 35 2.74 11.29 2.85
N THR A 36 3.80 11.21 2.05
CA THR A 36 3.91 10.26 0.95
C THR A 36 4.83 9.13 1.41
N TYR A 37 4.35 7.90 1.24
CA TYR A 37 5.17 6.71 1.50
C TYR A 37 5.76 6.19 0.19
N TYR A 38 7.07 5.99 0.17
CA TYR A 38 7.80 5.47 -0.99
C TYR A 38 8.25 4.04 -0.70
N ILE A 39 7.95 3.11 -1.62
CA ILE A 39 8.47 1.74 -1.58
C ILE A 39 9.71 1.70 -2.49
N PRO A 40 10.91 1.50 -1.93
CA PRO A 40 12.10 1.30 -2.73
C PRO A 40 11.98 0.09 -3.66
N PRO A 41 12.44 0.18 -4.92
CA PRO A 41 12.50 -0.97 -5.82
C PRO A 41 13.26 -2.16 -5.25
N SER A 42 14.24 -1.94 -4.37
CA SER A 42 14.99 -3.00 -3.69
C SER A 42 14.15 -3.84 -2.73
N MET A 43 12.96 -3.38 -2.34
CA MET A 43 12.00 -4.15 -1.52
C MET A 43 11.02 -4.98 -2.36
N LEU A 44 11.11 -4.88 -3.70
CA LEU A 44 10.24 -5.60 -4.62
C LEU A 44 11.02 -6.73 -5.30
N GLU A 45 10.39 -7.89 -5.39
CA GLU A 45 10.95 -9.06 -6.04
C GLU A 45 10.60 -9.06 -7.54
N TYR A 46 11.58 -9.35 -8.39
CA TYR A 46 11.38 -9.45 -9.83
C TYR A 46 10.41 -10.60 -10.17
N GLY A 47 9.52 -10.36 -11.14
CA GLY A 47 8.49 -11.33 -11.54
C GLY A 47 7.33 -11.49 -10.54
N ALA A 48 7.38 -10.83 -9.38
CA ALA A 48 6.31 -10.91 -8.39
C ALA A 48 5.16 -9.94 -8.72
N LYS A 49 3.98 -10.28 -8.20
CA LYS A 49 2.80 -9.40 -8.20
C LYS A 49 2.50 -9.00 -6.77
N TYR A 50 2.12 -7.75 -6.57
CA TYR A 50 1.78 -7.18 -5.27
C TYR A 50 0.40 -6.53 -5.33
N LEU A 51 -0.37 -6.72 -4.27
CA LEU A 51 -1.59 -5.98 -4.01
C LEU A 51 -1.37 -5.11 -2.78
N PHE A 52 -1.29 -3.81 -2.99
CA PHE A 52 -1.18 -2.83 -1.92
C PHE A 52 -2.54 -2.20 -1.62
N THR A 53 -2.83 -2.01 -0.34
CA THR A 53 -4.04 -1.37 0.16
C THR A 53 -3.65 -0.19 1.04
N LEU A 54 -4.22 0.97 0.74
CA LEU A 54 -4.14 2.19 1.54
C LEU A 54 -5.50 2.41 2.21
N GLU A 55 -5.52 2.42 3.53
CA GLU A 55 -6.74 2.62 4.33
C GLU A 55 -6.65 3.93 5.11
N VAL A 56 -7.75 4.69 5.12
CA VAL A 56 -7.89 5.88 5.96
C VAL A 56 -8.49 5.45 7.30
N HIS A 57 -7.78 5.71 8.38
CA HIS A 57 -8.19 5.38 9.73
C HIS A 57 -8.37 6.63 10.57
N THR A 58 -9.29 6.57 11.53
CA THR A 58 -9.42 7.62 12.54
C THR A 58 -9.74 7.06 13.91
N ASP A 59 -9.02 7.56 14.92
CA ASP A 59 -9.23 7.17 16.31
C ASP A 59 -10.45 7.91 16.91
N LYS A 60 -11.01 8.92 16.21
CA LYS A 60 -12.13 9.74 16.69
C LYS A 60 -13.39 8.92 16.97
N TYR A 61 -13.63 7.90 16.14
CA TYR A 61 -14.83 7.08 16.22
C TYR A 61 -14.61 5.77 16.99
N SER A 62 -13.47 5.60 17.64
CA SER A 62 -13.18 4.40 18.45
C SER A 62 -14.08 4.24 19.68
N ARG A 63 -14.81 5.30 20.08
CA ARG A 63 -15.62 5.34 21.31
C ARG A 63 -17.10 5.68 21.13
N CYS A 64 -17.57 5.89 19.90
CA CYS A 64 -18.94 6.36 19.66
C CYS A 64 -20.00 5.24 19.60
N GLY A 65 -19.61 3.97 19.74
CA GLY A 65 -20.55 2.85 19.82
C GLY A 65 -21.53 2.83 18.65
N ASP A 66 -22.83 2.76 18.95
CA ASP A 66 -23.91 2.69 17.97
C ASP A 66 -24.12 4.00 17.17
N ASP A 67 -23.61 5.15 17.66
CA ASP A 67 -23.76 6.45 16.98
C ASP A 67 -22.92 6.55 15.69
N CYS A 68 -21.99 5.62 15.47
CA CYS A 68 -21.13 5.57 14.30
C CYS A 68 -21.50 4.45 13.31
N VAL A 69 -22.64 3.80 13.52
CA VAL A 69 -23.16 2.79 12.60
C VAL A 69 -23.38 3.44 11.22
N GLY A 70 -22.59 3.02 10.24
CA GLY A 70 -22.64 3.52 8.86
C GLY A 70 -21.45 4.39 8.43
N ILE A 71 -20.59 4.80 9.36
CA ILE A 71 -19.31 5.45 8.99
C ILE A 71 -18.41 4.40 8.34
N LYS A 72 -18.09 4.60 7.06
CA LYS A 72 -17.16 3.74 6.31
C LYS A 72 -15.81 4.43 6.17
N SER A 73 -14.75 3.70 6.49
CA SER A 73 -13.39 4.13 6.17
C SER A 73 -13.17 4.09 4.65
N GLY A 74 -12.57 5.13 4.11
CA GLY A 74 -12.11 5.15 2.72
C GLY A 74 -10.89 4.24 2.56
N PHE A 75 -10.81 3.55 1.42
CA PHE A 75 -9.65 2.75 1.06
C PHE A 75 -9.36 2.87 -0.44
N ALA A 76 -8.11 2.61 -0.81
CA ALA A 76 -7.65 2.53 -2.19
C ALA A 76 -6.77 1.29 -2.35
N VAL A 77 -6.87 0.63 -3.50
CA VAL A 77 -6.16 -0.62 -3.80
C VAL A 77 -5.34 -0.46 -5.08
N VAL A 78 -4.13 -0.99 -5.08
CA VAL A 78 -3.14 -0.83 -6.14
C VAL A 78 -2.53 -2.19 -6.46
N ASN A 79 -2.65 -2.60 -7.72
CA ASN A 79 -1.99 -3.80 -8.23
C ASN A 79 -0.68 -3.40 -8.90
N VAL A 80 0.43 -4.00 -8.46
CA VAL A 80 1.76 -3.77 -9.03
C VAL A 80 2.30 -5.10 -9.52
N ALA A 81 2.68 -5.17 -10.80
CA ALA A 81 3.43 -6.29 -11.35
C ALA A 81 4.86 -5.83 -11.62
N VAL A 82 5.82 -6.53 -11.04
CA VAL A 82 7.24 -6.27 -11.27
C VAL A 82 7.68 -7.07 -12.48
N ALA A 83 8.33 -6.41 -13.44
CA ALA A 83 8.87 -7.09 -14.61
C ALA A 83 9.87 -8.19 -14.18
N GLU A 84 10.00 -9.24 -14.98
CA GLU A 84 11.05 -10.23 -14.78
C GLU A 84 12.42 -9.62 -15.09
N ASP A 85 13.47 -10.12 -14.44
CA ASP A 85 14.85 -9.75 -14.78
C ASP A 85 15.24 -10.40 -16.11
N THR A 86 14.81 -9.79 -17.21
CA THR A 86 15.40 -10.09 -18.50
C THR A 86 16.79 -9.45 -18.52
N LYS A 87 17.84 -10.29 -18.48
CA LYS A 87 19.22 -9.90 -18.80
C LYS A 87 19.28 -9.28 -20.20
N LEU A 88 18.92 -8.02 -20.31
CA LEU A 88 19.08 -7.20 -21.50
C LEU A 88 19.77 -5.92 -21.06
N SER A 89 20.92 -5.69 -21.69
CA SER A 89 21.86 -4.61 -21.48
C SER A 89 21.18 -3.25 -21.25
N SER A 90 21.65 -2.54 -20.22
CA SER A 90 21.75 -1.07 -20.15
C SER A 90 20.59 -0.27 -20.78
N SER A 91 19.58 0.08 -19.98
CA SER A 91 18.97 1.42 -19.88
C SER A 91 17.53 1.30 -19.34
N PHE A 92 17.14 2.27 -18.50
CA PHE A 92 15.80 2.46 -17.93
C PHE A 92 15.39 1.54 -16.77
N VAL A 93 15.95 1.79 -15.59
CA VAL A 93 15.21 1.58 -14.34
C VAL A 93 14.29 2.79 -14.18
N ASN A 94 13.02 2.66 -14.56
CA ASN A 94 12.01 3.64 -14.19
C ASN A 94 11.68 3.43 -12.70
N PRO A 95 11.99 4.37 -11.79
CA PRO A 95 11.47 4.29 -10.44
C PRO A 95 9.95 4.42 -10.51
N LEU A 96 9.24 3.38 -10.10
CA LEU A 96 7.78 3.43 -9.86
C LEU A 96 7.53 4.41 -8.70
N ILE A 97 7.39 5.69 -9.01
CA ILE A 97 6.90 6.70 -8.07
C ILE A 97 5.39 6.56 -8.02
N LEU A 98 4.89 5.78 -7.07
CA LEU A 98 3.46 5.74 -6.76
C LEU A 98 3.07 7.02 -6.01
N ALA A 99 2.75 8.08 -6.76
CA ALA A 99 2.21 9.33 -6.20
C ALA A 99 0.68 9.26 -6.19
N PHE A 100 0.08 9.05 -5.01
CA PHE A 100 -1.37 9.11 -4.85
C PHE A 100 -1.80 10.54 -4.51
N LYS A 101 -2.55 11.15 -5.43
CA LYS A 101 -3.28 12.39 -5.16
C LYS A 101 -4.70 12.01 -4.75
N GLN A 102 -5.05 12.28 -3.50
CA GLN A 102 -6.38 12.00 -2.97
C GLN A 102 -7.43 12.87 -3.69
N SER A 103 -8.38 12.23 -4.37
CA SER A 103 -9.63 12.86 -4.78
C SER A 103 -10.57 12.86 -3.59
N THR A 104 -10.86 14.04 -3.06
CA THR A 104 -11.71 14.22 -1.89
C THR A 104 -13.16 13.85 -2.25
N LEU A 105 -13.71 12.82 -1.61
CA LEU A 105 -15.15 12.62 -1.54
C LEU A 105 -15.54 12.79 -0.07
N PHE A 106 -16.18 13.93 0.19
CA PHE A 106 -16.85 14.25 1.45
C PHE A 106 -18.21 13.57 1.50
#